data_AF-A0A2M7LZ07-F1
#
_entry.id   AF-A0A2M7LZ07-F1
#
_cell.length_a   1.000
_cell.length_b   1.000
_cell.length_c   1.000
_cell.angle_alpha   90.00
_cell.angle_beta   90.00
_cell.angle_gamma   90.00
#
_symmetry.space_group_name_H-M   'P 1'
#
loop_
_entity.id
_entity.type
_entity.pdbx_description
1 polymer ?
#
loop_
_entity_poly.entity_id
_entity_poly.type
_entity_poly.pdbx_seq_one_letter_code
_entity_poly.pdbx_strand_id
1 'polypeptide(L)'
;MEAAFVILLNSDLYNYVRRLQTDICKLSGAKETLKIEPHITLKYAFNVKNIKTVEKYFDEIAKTTRPFKIEINGINLFPTQVFFVDVTKNQALTNFHLKVLRDLKEKFSV
;
A
#
# COMPACT_ATOMS: atom_id res chain seq x y z
N MET A 1 3.41 1.27 19.45
CA MET A 1 2.75 1.88 18.29
C MET A 1 3.10 1.06 17.08
N GLU A 2 2.15 0.87 16.17
CA GLU A 2 2.37 0.15 14.92
C GLU A 2 2.43 1.13 13.75
N ALA A 3 3.23 0.80 12.74
CA ALA A 3 3.29 1.54 11.49
C ALA A 3 3.19 0.58 10.31
N ALA A 4 2.72 1.08 9.18
CA ALA A 4 2.73 0.39 7.90
C ALA A 4 3.27 1.35 6.82
N PHE A 5 3.90 0.80 5.79
CA PHE A 5 4.33 1.58 4.63
C PHE A 5 3.43 1.24 3.45
N VAL A 6 2.86 2.27 2.84
CA VAL A 6 1.90 2.14 1.75
C VAL A 6 2.17 3.19 0.67
N ILE A 7 1.79 2.89 -0.56
CA ILE A 7 1.71 3.85 -1.66
C ILE A 7 0.27 4.33 -1.75
N LEU A 8 0.08 5.65 -1.68
CA LEU A 8 -1.21 6.27 -1.93
C LEU A 8 -1.53 6.28 -3.42
N LEU A 9 -2.80 6.05 -3.74
CA LEU A 9 -3.28 6.07 -5.11
C LEU A 9 -3.48 7.53 -5.56
N ASN A 10 -3.27 7.79 -6.86
CA ASN A 10 -3.67 9.07 -7.43
C ASN A 10 -5.20 9.22 -7.41
N SER A 11 -5.71 10.44 -7.63
CA SER A 11 -7.14 10.74 -7.51
C SER A 11 -8.03 9.86 -8.39
N ASP A 12 -7.62 9.57 -9.62
CA ASP A 12 -8.43 8.77 -10.55
C ASP A 12 -8.57 7.32 -10.07
N LEU A 13 -7.44 6.68 -9.73
CA LEU A 13 -7.44 5.31 -9.26
C LEU A 13 -8.08 5.19 -7.87
N TYR A 14 -7.81 6.15 -6.99
CA TYR A 14 -8.47 6.24 -5.68
C TYR A 14 -10.00 6.25 -5.84
N ASN A 15 -10.53 7.15 -6.66
CA ASN A 15 -11.96 7.27 -6.90
C ASN A 15 -12.55 6.01 -7.55
N TYR A 16 -11.82 5.37 -8.47
CA TYR A 16 -12.22 4.09 -9.05
C TYR A 16 -12.40 3.02 -7.97
N VAL A 17 -11.42 2.85 -7.07
CA VAL A 17 -11.50 1.86 -5.98
C VAL A 17 -12.61 2.21 -4.99
N ARG A 18 -12.82 3.49 -4.67
CA ARG A 18 -13.94 3.92 -3.80
C ARG A 18 -15.30 3.57 -4.38
N ARG A 19 -15.48 3.69 -5.70
CA ARG A 19 -16.72 3.26 -6.38
C ARG A 19 -16.91 1.74 -6.24
N LEU A 20 -15.86 0.95 -6.49
CA LEU A 20 -15.91 -0.50 -6.30
C LEU A 20 -16.28 -0.89 -4.86
N GLN A 21 -15.65 -0.28 -3.85
CA GLN A 21 -15.99 -0.51 -2.44
C GLN A 21 -17.47 -0.17 -2.15
N THR A 22 -17.97 0.92 -2.72
CA THR A 22 -19.38 1.34 -2.60
C THR A 22 -20.33 0.31 -3.22
N ASP A 23 -20.00 -0.18 -4.41
CA ASP A 23 -20.84 -1.16 -5.11
C ASP A 23 -20.84 -2.52 -4.39
N ILE A 24 -19.67 -2.97 -3.90
CA ILE A 24 -19.56 -4.17 -3.06
C ILE A 24 -20.39 -4.00 -1.78
N CYS A 25 -20.30 -2.85 -1.11
CA CYS A 25 -21.07 -2.57 0.09
C CYS A 25 -22.59 -2.63 -0.18
N LYS A 26 -23.06 -2.11 -1.32
CA LYS A 26 -24.48 -2.17 -1.70
C LYS A 26 -24.94 -3.60 -1.97
N LEU A 27 -24.10 -4.41 -2.62
CA LEU A 27 -24.45 -5.78 -3.02
C LEU A 27 -24.39 -6.78 -1.85
N SER A 28 -23.41 -6.63 -0.95
CA SER A 28 -23.12 -7.60 0.11
C SER A 28 -23.44 -7.12 1.53
N GLY A 29 -23.68 -5.81 1.72
CA GLY A 29 -23.80 -5.21 3.05
C GLY A 29 -22.48 -5.03 3.79
N ALA A 30 -21.33 -5.33 3.17
CA ALA A 30 -20.00 -5.27 3.79
C ALA A 30 -19.50 -3.82 4.01
N LYS A 31 -20.04 -3.15 5.03
CA LYS A 31 -19.72 -1.75 5.38
C LYS A 31 -18.26 -1.50 5.72
N GLU A 32 -17.54 -2.52 6.21
CA GLU A 32 -16.13 -2.41 6.57
C GLU A 32 -15.24 -2.06 5.37
N THR A 33 -15.65 -2.41 4.15
CA THR A 33 -14.95 -2.05 2.91
C THR A 33 -14.82 -0.54 2.73
N LEU A 34 -15.77 0.25 3.26
CA LEU A 34 -15.79 1.70 3.13
C LEU A 34 -14.82 2.41 4.07
N LYS A 35 -14.39 1.73 5.16
CA LYS A 35 -13.43 2.26 6.13
C LYS A 35 -11.98 2.08 5.70
N ILE A 36 -11.73 1.20 4.73
CA ILE A 36 -10.38 0.91 4.25
C ILE A 36 -10.03 1.93 3.17
N GLU A 37 -9.02 2.74 3.45
CA GLU A 37 -8.46 3.67 2.48
C GLU A 37 -7.76 2.90 1.34
N PRO A 38 -8.08 3.16 0.06
CA PRO A 38 -7.38 2.56 -1.07
C PRO A 38 -5.88 2.86 -1.08
N HIS A 39 -5.05 1.82 -1.05
CA HIS A 39 -3.59 1.95 -1.07
C HIS A 39 -2.93 0.66 -1.61
N ILE A 40 -1.64 0.74 -1.92
CA ILE A 40 -0.79 -0.44 -2.20
C ILE A 40 0.13 -0.64 -1.00
N THR A 41 0.01 -1.77 -0.31
CA THR A 41 0.87 -2.07 0.85
C THR A 41 2.29 -2.44 0.41
N LEU A 42 3.31 -1.78 0.98
CA LEU A 42 4.73 -2.12 0.83
C LEU A 42 5.25 -2.94 2.02
N LYS A 43 4.85 -2.58 3.24
CA LYS A 43 5.15 -3.33 4.45
C LYS A 43 3.96 -3.24 5.38
N TYR A 44 3.36 -4.40 5.66
CA TYR A 44 2.27 -4.52 6.63
C TYR A 44 2.78 -4.25 8.05
N ALA A 45 1.83 -3.96 8.95
CA ALA A 45 2.03 -3.49 10.32
C ALA A 45 3.28 -4.06 11.01
N PHE A 46 4.10 -3.18 11.56
CA PHE A 46 5.26 -3.52 12.37
C PHE A 46 5.39 -2.61 13.59
N ASN A 47 6.01 -3.16 14.64
CA ASN A 47 6.20 -2.45 15.89
C ASN A 47 7.28 -1.37 15.76
N VAL A 48 6.96 -0.17 16.20
CA VAL A 48 7.87 0.97 16.20
C VAL A 48 8.06 1.47 17.63
N LYS A 49 9.33 1.46 18.08
CA LYS A 49 9.71 1.99 19.40
C LYS A 49 9.71 3.52 19.43
N ASN A 50 10.12 4.16 18.34
CA ASN A 50 10.21 5.61 18.20
C ASN A 50 9.71 6.03 16.80
N ILE A 51 8.60 6.75 16.72
CA ILE A 51 8.04 7.18 15.43
C ILE A 51 8.97 8.13 14.67
N LYS A 52 9.73 8.97 15.36
CA LYS A 52 10.58 9.99 14.74
C LYS A 52 11.66 9.42 13.84
N THR A 53 12.16 8.23 14.16
CA THR A 53 13.16 7.56 13.32
C THR A 53 12.55 7.03 12.02
N VAL A 54 11.27 6.61 12.06
CA VAL A 54 10.49 6.20 10.89
C VAL A 54 10.14 7.40 10.03
N GLU A 55 9.69 8.52 10.62
CA GLU A 55 9.41 9.77 9.91
C GLU A 55 10.65 10.28 9.16
N LYS A 56 11.81 10.31 9.83
CA LYS A 56 13.07 10.70 9.20
C LYS A 56 13.41 9.81 7.99
N TYR A 57 13.23 8.49 8.13
CA TYR A 57 13.44 7.58 7.01
C TYR A 57 12.42 7.82 5.88
N PHE A 58 11.17 8.13 6.21
CA PHE A 58 10.14 8.48 5.23
C PHE A 58 10.53 9.71 4.40
N ASP A 59 11.07 10.76 5.04
CA ASP A 59 11.59 11.93 4.34
C ASP A 59 12.78 11.60 3.44
N GLU A 60 13.71 10.77 3.90
CA GLU A 60 14.88 10.33 3.13
C GLU A 60 14.47 9.54 1.89
N ILE A 61 13.54 8.58 2.03
CA ILE A 61 13.12 7.75 0.91
C ILE A 61 12.27 8.53 -0.09
N ALA A 62 11.40 9.44 0.38
CA ALA A 62 10.60 10.29 -0.51
C ALA A 62 11.49 11.19 -1.39
N LYS A 63 12.58 11.74 -0.83
CA LYS A 63 13.52 12.61 -1.57
C LYS A 63 14.39 11.84 -2.58
N THR A 64 14.69 10.57 -2.31
CA THR A 64 15.62 9.78 -3.11
C THR A 64 14.91 8.89 -4.15
N THR A 65 13.61 8.67 -3.99
CA THR A 65 12.82 7.84 -4.91
C THR A 65 12.41 8.65 -6.12
N ARG A 66 12.84 8.21 -7.32
CA ARG A 66 12.36 8.79 -8.58
C ARG A 66 10.94 8.29 -8.88
N PRO A 67 10.06 9.13 -9.45
CA PRO A 67 8.75 8.69 -9.91
C PRO A 67 8.86 7.54 -10.92
N PHE A 68 7.95 6.57 -10.84
CA PHE A 68 7.84 5.47 -11.80
C PHE A 68 6.36 5.14 -12.02
N LYS A 69 6.08 4.49 -13.16
CA LYS A 69 4.71 4.10 -13.52
C LYS A 69 4.31 2.80 -12.80
N ILE A 70 3.08 2.79 -12.29
CA ILE A 70 2.42 1.59 -11.79
C ILE A 70 1.20 1.36 -12.67
N GLU A 71 1.02 0.12 -13.12
CA GLU A 71 -0.11 -0.29 -13.94
C GLU A 71 -0.96 -1.28 -13.16
N ILE A 72 -2.27 -1.18 -13.28
CA ILE A 72 -3.22 -2.09 -12.66
C ILE A 72 -3.82 -3.00 -13.72
N ASN A 73 -4.12 -4.23 -13.35
CA ASN A 73 -4.68 -5.24 -14.26
C ASN A 73 -5.96 -5.86 -13.69
N GLY A 74 -6.99 -5.02 -13.54
CA GLY A 74 -8.30 -5.46 -13.08
C GLY A 74 -8.35 -5.78 -11.58
N ILE A 75 -9.27 -6.68 -11.23
CA ILE A 75 -9.56 -7.08 -9.85
C ILE A 75 -9.31 -8.58 -9.73
N ASN A 76 -8.73 -8.99 -8.62
CA ASN A 76 -8.46 -10.38 -8.31
C ASN A 76 -8.90 -10.69 -6.87
N LEU A 77 -8.86 -11.97 -6.50
CA LEU A 77 -9.39 -12.49 -5.24
C LEU A 77 -8.33 -13.35 -4.55
N PHE A 78 -7.99 -13.01 -3.31
CA PHE A 78 -7.21 -13.91 -2.46
C PHE A 78 -8.10 -15.08 -1.97
N PRO A 79 -7.53 -16.27 -1.71
CA PRO A 79 -8.28 -17.42 -1.18
C PRO A 79 -9.07 -17.12 0.11
N THR A 80 -8.63 -16.14 0.88
CA THR A 80 -9.29 -15.64 2.10
C THR A 80 -10.51 -14.75 1.80
N GLN A 81 -11.03 -14.75 0.57
CA GLN A 81 -12.18 -13.97 0.12
C GLN A 81 -11.95 -12.45 0.18
N VAL A 82 -10.71 -12.00 -0.06
CA VAL A 82 -10.35 -10.57 -0.12
C VAL A 82 -10.16 -10.16 -1.57
N PHE A 83 -11.03 -9.27 -2.06
CA PHE A 83 -10.87 -8.62 -3.36
C PHE A 83 -9.76 -7.57 -3.31
N PHE A 84 -8.91 -7.54 -4.33
CA PHE A 84 -7.87 -6.53 -4.48
C PHE A 84 -7.73 -6.09 -5.93
N VAL A 85 -7.25 -4.86 -6.14
CA VAL A 85 -6.86 -4.40 -7.48
C VAL A 85 -5.49 -4.98 -7.79
N ASP A 86 -5.40 -5.73 -8.88
CA ASP A 86 -4.15 -6.38 -9.26
C ASP A 86 -3.17 -5.33 -9.79
N VAL A 87 -1.93 -5.39 -9.33
CA VAL A 87 -0.87 -4.47 -9.72
C VAL A 87 0.11 -5.23 -10.60
N THR A 88 0.24 -4.78 -11.84
CA THR A 88 1.16 -5.38 -12.81
C THR A 88 2.58 -5.27 -12.28
N LYS A 89 3.23 -6.42 -12.13
CA LYS A 89 4.62 -6.49 -11.68
C LYS A 89 5.51 -5.76 -12.68
N ASN A 90 6.32 -4.83 -12.17
CA ASN A 90 7.36 -4.18 -12.93
C ASN A 90 8.62 -4.05 -12.06
N GLN A 91 9.78 -3.98 -12.73
CA GLN A 91 11.08 -3.98 -12.04
C GLN A 91 11.25 -2.79 -11.11
N ALA A 92 10.72 -1.61 -11.46
CA ALA A 92 10.85 -0.41 -10.63
C ALA A 92 10.11 -0.56 -9.29
N LEU A 93 8.87 -1.03 -9.32
CA LEU A 93 8.07 -1.29 -8.12
C LEU A 93 8.70 -2.43 -7.28
N THR A 94 9.16 -3.50 -7.91
CA THR A 94 9.85 -4.60 -7.20
C THR A 94 11.12 -4.11 -6.52
N ASN A 95 11.97 -3.36 -7.23
CA ASN A 95 13.20 -2.81 -6.67
C ASN A 95 12.91 -1.84 -5.51
N PHE A 96 11.88 -1.00 -5.66
CA PHE A 96 11.46 -0.08 -4.62
C PHE A 96 10.96 -0.82 -3.36
N HIS A 97 10.11 -1.82 -3.54
CA HIS A 97 9.62 -2.66 -2.45
C HIS A 97 10.78 -3.36 -1.71
N LEU A 98 11.70 -4.00 -2.43
CA LEU A 98 12.86 -4.66 -1.83
C LEU A 98 13.78 -3.69 -1.11
N LYS A 99 14.00 -2.48 -1.67
CA LYS A 99 14.74 -1.41 -1.00
C LYS A 99 14.09 -1.05 0.32
N VAL A 100 12.76 -0.82 0.34
CA VAL A 100 12.02 -0.48 1.56
C VAL A 100 12.19 -1.56 2.61
N LEU A 101 11.99 -2.84 2.25
CA LEU A 101 12.13 -3.96 3.20
C LEU A 101 13.54 -4.08 3.76
N ARG A 102 14.57 -3.96 2.91
CA ARG A 102 15.97 -4.00 3.36
C ARG A 102 16.28 -2.87 4.33
N ASP A 103 15.95 -1.63 3.96
CA ASP A 103 16.23 -0.46 4.78
C ASP A 103 15.46 -0.54 6.12
N LEU A 104 14.23 -1.07 6.12
CA LEU A 104 13.47 -1.28 7.35
C LEU A 104 14.11 -2.33 8.26
N LYS A 105 14.58 -3.44 7.69
CA LYS A 105 15.30 -4.49 8.43
C LYS A 105 16.59 -3.96 9.06
N GLU A 106 17.36 -3.19 8.30
CA GLU A 106 18.65 -2.65 8.76
C GLU A 106 18.48 -1.55 9.82
N LYS A 107 17.50 -0.65 9.65
CA LYS A 107 17.31 0.51 10.53
C LYS A 107 16.42 0.24 11.74
N PHE A 108 15.50 -0.72 11.65
CA PHE A 108 14.49 -0.96 12.68
C PHE A 108 14.35 -2.44 13.09
N SER A 109 15.05 -3.37 12.44
CA SER A 109 14.98 -4.81 12.73
C SER A 109 13.58 -5.41 12.55
N VAL A 110 12.87 -5.01 11.49
CA VAL A 110 11.48 -5.42 11.15
C VAL A 110 11.30 -5.95 9.72
#